data_AF-A0A0P7TET7-F1
#
_entry.id   AF-A0A0P7TET7-F1
#
_cell.length_a   1.000
_cell.length_b   1.000
_cell.length_c   1.000
_cell.angle_alpha   90.00
_cell.angle_beta   90.00
_cell.angle_gamma   90.00
#
_symmetry.space_group_name_H-M   'P 1'
#
loop_
_entity.id
_entity.type
_entity.pdbx_description
1 polymer ?
#
loop_
_entity_poly.entity_id
_entity_poly.type
_entity_poly.pdbx_seq_one_letter_code
_entity_poly.pdbx_strand_id
1 'polypeptide(L)'
;MQVIELDFDQLPEGDEVISILKQEHTQLHIWIALALEYYKQGKTEDFVKLLEAARIDGNLDYRDHEKDQMTCLDTLAAYYVQQARKEKNKDAKKELITQATLLYTMADKIIMYDQNHLLGRACFCLLEGDKMDQADAQFHFVLNQSTNNIPALLGK
;
A
#
# COMPACT_ATOMS: atom_id res chain seq x y z
N MET A 1 -12.75 18.95 21.53
CA MET A 1 -12.39 18.01 20.46
C MET A 1 -13.70 17.50 19.88
N GLN A 2 -13.99 17.84 18.63
CA GLN A 2 -15.18 17.35 17.93
C GLN A 2 -14.84 15.95 17.43
N VAL A 3 -15.55 14.93 17.92
CA VAL A 3 -15.40 13.56 17.44
C VAL A 3 -16.31 13.44 16.21
N ILE A 4 -15.73 13.22 15.04
CA ILE A 4 -16.49 12.90 13.82
C ILE A 4 -16.58 11.38 13.76
N GLU A 5 -17.76 10.83 14.04
CA GLU A 5 -18.05 9.42 13.77
C GLU A 5 -18.40 9.29 12.29
N LEU A 6 -17.59 8.55 11.54
CA LEU A 6 -17.91 8.17 10.16
C LEU A 6 -18.65 6.83 10.20
N ASP A 7 -19.89 6.84 9.74
CA ASP A 7 -20.61 5.61 9.46
C ASP A 7 -19.99 4.94 8.23
N PHE A 8 -19.33 3.81 8.44
CA PHE A 8 -18.68 3.08 7.37
C PHE A 8 -19.70 2.49 6.38
N ASP A 9 -20.98 2.34 6.73
CA ASP A 9 -22.00 1.89 5.78
C ASP A 9 -22.39 2.97 4.75
N GLN A 10 -22.05 4.24 5.01
CA GLN A 10 -22.37 5.39 4.16
C GLN A 10 -21.18 6.34 4.00
N LEU A 11 -20.05 5.82 3.51
CA LEU A 11 -18.89 6.67 3.21
C LEU A 11 -19.23 7.76 2.18
N PRO A 12 -18.87 9.04 2.45
CA PRO A 12 -19.04 10.15 1.51
C PRO A 12 -18.25 9.96 0.19
N GLU A 13 -18.31 10.94 -0.70
CA GLU A 13 -17.47 10.92 -1.90
C GLU A 13 -15.99 11.11 -1.54
N GLY A 14 -15.08 10.43 -2.25
CA GLY A 14 -13.65 10.45 -1.93
C GLY A 14 -13.04 11.86 -1.92
N ASP A 15 -13.46 12.74 -2.83
CA ASP A 15 -12.94 14.11 -2.93
C ASP A 15 -13.39 14.99 -1.73
N GLU A 16 -14.57 14.73 -1.17
CA GLU A 16 -15.06 15.38 0.05
C GLU A 16 -14.24 14.93 1.26
N VAL A 17 -14.03 13.62 1.41
CA VAL A 17 -13.22 13.06 2.50
C VAL A 17 -11.78 13.58 2.44
N ILE A 18 -11.16 13.59 1.25
CA ILE A 18 -9.81 14.14 1.08
C ILE A 18 -9.77 15.60 1.53
N SER A 19 -10.75 16.42 1.14
CA SER A 19 -10.80 17.84 1.50
C SER A 19 -10.88 18.04 3.03
N ILE A 20 -11.70 17.25 3.72
CA ILE A 20 -11.82 17.26 5.18
C ILE A 20 -10.49 16.85 5.83
N LEU A 21 -9.91 15.72 5.39
CA LEU A 21 -8.67 15.20 5.99
C LEU A 21 -7.50 16.19 5.87
N LYS A 22 -7.42 16.91 4.74
CA LYS A 22 -6.45 18.00 4.52
C LYS A 22 -6.69 19.17 5.46
N GLN A 23 -7.92 19.65 5.55
CA GLN A 23 -8.29 20.80 6.38
C GLN A 23 -8.01 20.54 7.86
N GLU A 24 -8.30 19.32 8.32
CA GLU A 24 -8.10 18.91 9.72
C GLU A 24 -6.66 18.48 10.04
N HIS A 25 -5.72 18.56 9.07
CA HIS A 25 -4.33 18.12 9.23
C HIS A 25 -4.20 16.72 9.84
N THR A 26 -5.00 15.80 9.30
CA THR A 26 -5.22 14.49 9.90
C THR A 26 -3.98 13.60 9.78
N GLN A 27 -3.66 12.84 10.83
CA GLN A 27 -2.55 11.89 10.86
C GLN A 27 -2.70 10.79 9.80
N LEU A 28 -1.59 10.41 9.16
CA LEU A 28 -1.55 9.49 8.02
C LEU A 28 -2.29 8.15 8.25
N HIS A 29 -2.23 7.56 9.46
CA HIS A 29 -2.93 6.29 9.74
C HIS A 29 -4.45 6.38 9.51
N ILE A 30 -5.08 7.53 9.73
CA ILE A 30 -6.52 7.73 9.49
C ILE A 30 -6.83 7.69 8.00
N TRP A 31 -5.96 8.27 7.17
CA TRP A 31 -6.09 8.21 5.71
C TRP A 31 -6.04 6.77 5.21
N ILE A 32 -5.09 5.98 5.74
CA ILE A 32 -4.93 4.57 5.39
C ILE A 32 -6.17 3.78 5.82
N ALA A 33 -6.66 4.00 7.04
CA ALA A 33 -7.85 3.33 7.55
C ALA A 33 -9.09 3.61 6.69
N LEU A 34 -9.30 4.86 6.29
CA LEU A 34 -10.41 5.24 5.41
C LEU A 34 -10.27 4.65 4.02
N ALA A 35 -9.08 4.74 3.41
CA ALA A 35 -8.85 4.13 2.10
C ALA A 35 -9.19 2.63 2.11
N LEU A 36 -8.75 1.89 3.13
CA LEU A 36 -9.07 0.47 3.28
C LEU A 36 -10.58 0.22 3.39
N GLU A 37 -11.34 1.13 3.98
CA GLU A 37 -12.80 1.01 4.02
C GLU A 37 -13.45 1.22 2.64
N TYR A 38 -13.00 2.22 1.87
CA TYR A 38 -13.42 2.36 0.47
C TYR A 38 -13.10 1.10 -0.35
N TYR A 39 -11.93 0.49 -0.12
CA TYR A 39 -11.56 -0.76 -0.79
C TYR A 39 -12.53 -1.91 -0.45
N LYS A 40 -12.91 -2.07 0.82
CA LYS A 40 -13.88 -3.10 1.25
C LYS A 40 -15.25 -2.94 0.59
N GLN A 41 -15.66 -1.71 0.29
CA GLN A 41 -16.91 -1.40 -0.42
C GLN A 41 -16.80 -1.53 -1.94
N GLY A 42 -15.63 -1.91 -2.47
CA GLY A 42 -15.39 -1.98 -3.91
C GLY A 42 -15.22 -0.61 -4.59
N LYS A 43 -15.14 0.49 -3.82
CA LYS A 43 -14.89 1.85 -4.32
C LYS A 43 -13.39 2.05 -4.55
N THR A 44 -12.83 1.31 -5.51
CA THR A 44 -11.37 1.24 -5.70
C THR A 44 -10.75 2.54 -6.22
N GLU A 45 -11.51 3.36 -6.96
CA GLU A 45 -11.03 4.66 -7.43
C GLU A 45 -10.77 5.62 -6.26
N ASP A 46 -11.71 5.69 -5.31
CA ASP A 46 -11.58 6.50 -4.10
C ASP A 46 -10.47 5.98 -3.18
N PHE A 47 -10.32 4.65 -3.08
CA PHE A 47 -9.18 4.04 -2.38
C PHE A 47 -7.84 4.52 -2.93
N VAL A 48 -7.66 4.53 -4.26
CA VAL A 48 -6.41 5.02 -4.89
C VAL A 48 -6.25 6.51 -4.66
N LYS A 49 -7.29 7.32 -4.91
CA LYS A 49 -7.25 8.78 -4.70
C LYS A 49 -6.84 9.14 -3.27
N LEU A 50 -7.40 8.45 -2.27
CA LEU A 50 -7.09 8.68 -0.86
C LEU A 50 -5.62 8.35 -0.55
N LEU A 51 -5.11 7.20 -0.99
CA LEU A 51 -3.71 6.85 -0.74
C LEU A 51 -2.74 7.77 -1.47
N GLU A 52 -3.04 8.18 -2.71
CA GLU A 52 -2.22 9.14 -3.45
C GLU A 52 -2.17 10.51 -2.75
N ALA A 53 -3.31 10.99 -2.25
CA ALA A 53 -3.37 12.23 -1.46
C ALA A 53 -2.63 12.08 -0.11
N ALA A 54 -2.81 10.96 0.58
CA ALA A 54 -2.19 10.68 1.87
C ALA A 54 -0.66 10.75 1.82
N ARG A 55 -0.05 10.32 0.71
CA ARG A 55 1.41 10.39 0.49
C ARG A 55 1.96 11.82 0.50
N ILE A 56 1.12 12.81 0.16
CA ILE A 56 1.52 14.22 0.01
C ILE A 56 1.06 15.04 1.22
N ASP A 57 -0.19 14.83 1.63
CA ASP A 57 -0.89 15.71 2.58
C ASP A 57 -1.10 15.06 3.96
N GLY A 58 -0.79 13.77 4.12
CA GLY A 58 -0.93 13.08 5.39
C GLY A 58 0.01 13.68 6.44
N ASN A 59 -0.53 14.12 7.58
CA ASN A 59 0.27 14.67 8.66
C ASN A 59 1.18 13.57 9.23
N LEU A 60 2.47 13.87 9.42
CA LEU A 60 3.53 12.99 9.92
C LEU A 60 4.05 13.41 11.31
N ASP A 61 3.45 14.44 11.94
CA ASP A 61 3.84 14.93 13.27
C ASP A 61 3.30 14.02 14.38
N TYR A 62 3.77 12.77 14.38
CA TYR A 62 3.51 11.78 15.41
C TYR A 62 4.62 10.72 15.41
N ARG A 63 4.70 9.99 16.51
CA ARG A 63 5.74 8.97 16.71
C ARG A 63 5.48 7.77 15.78
N ASP A 64 6.56 7.18 15.25
CA ASP A 64 6.56 5.96 14.44
C ASP A 64 5.79 6.12 13.10
N HIS A 65 5.63 7.35 12.60
CA HIS A 65 4.94 7.67 11.35
C HIS A 65 5.57 7.02 10.12
N GLU A 66 6.86 6.70 10.19
CA GLU A 66 7.60 6.01 9.13
C GLU A 66 6.97 4.65 8.80
N LYS A 67 6.38 3.97 9.80
CA LYS A 67 5.68 2.71 9.59
C LYS A 67 4.40 2.89 8.78
N ASP A 68 3.67 3.97 9.02
CA ASP A 68 2.45 4.30 8.28
C ASP A 68 2.79 4.82 6.88
N GLN A 69 3.89 5.56 6.71
CA GLN A 69 4.39 5.94 5.38
C GLN A 69 4.69 4.71 4.53
N MET A 70 5.40 3.74 5.08
CA MET A 70 5.67 2.47 4.41
C MET A 70 4.39 1.70 4.12
N THR A 71 3.47 1.61 5.08
CA THR A 71 2.17 0.94 4.90
C THR A 71 1.37 1.59 3.77
N CYS A 72 1.33 2.92 3.70
CA CYS A 72 0.66 3.66 2.63
C CYS A 72 1.26 3.33 1.25
N LEU A 73 2.59 3.39 1.13
CA LEU A 73 3.30 3.10 -0.13
C LEU A 73 3.13 1.64 -0.56
N ASP A 74 3.33 0.68 0.34
CA ASP A 74 3.24 -0.75 0.05
C ASP A 74 1.82 -1.19 -0.28
N THR A 75 0.81 -0.61 0.39
CA THR A 75 -0.60 -0.90 0.10
C THR A 75 -0.96 -0.45 -1.32
N LEU A 76 -0.55 0.76 -1.71
CA LEU A 76 -0.79 1.27 -3.04
C LEU A 76 0.01 0.50 -4.11
N ALA A 77 1.25 0.12 -3.81
CA ALA A 77 2.07 -0.70 -4.70
C ALA A 77 1.43 -2.07 -4.92
N ALA A 78 1.02 -2.75 -3.85
CA ALA A 78 0.36 -4.05 -3.89
C ALA A 78 -0.94 -4.01 -4.70
N TYR A 79 -1.71 -2.91 -4.60
CA TYR A 79 -2.87 -2.69 -5.45
C TYR A 79 -2.50 -2.63 -6.93
N TYR A 80 -1.50 -1.81 -7.32
CA TYR A 80 -1.05 -1.75 -8.71
C TYR A 80 -0.50 -3.09 -9.22
N VAL A 81 0.18 -3.88 -8.39
CA VAL A 81 0.58 -5.26 -8.71
C VAL A 81 -0.63 -6.15 -8.96
N GLN A 82 -1.66 -6.07 -8.12
CA GLN A 82 -2.90 -6.84 -8.27
C GLN A 82 -3.61 -6.47 -9.59
N GLN A 83 -3.67 -5.20 -9.94
CA GLN A 83 -4.27 -4.74 -11.19
C GLN A 83 -3.44 -5.17 -12.40
N ALA A 84 -2.11 -5.07 -12.34
CA ALA A 84 -1.20 -5.52 -13.40
C ALA A 84 -1.31 -7.02 -13.68
N ARG A 85 -1.63 -7.85 -12.68
CA ARG A 85 -1.89 -9.29 -12.84
C ARG A 85 -3.17 -9.58 -13.64
N LYS A 86 -4.19 -8.73 -13.51
CA LYS A 86 -5.50 -8.88 -14.18
C LYS A 86 -5.53 -8.21 -15.56
N GLU A 87 -4.65 -7.24 -15.79
CA GLU A 87 -4.59 -6.45 -17.03
C GLU A 87 -4.08 -7.28 -18.23
N LYS A 88 -4.80 -7.16 -19.36
CA LYS A 88 -4.49 -7.85 -20.63
C LYS A 88 -3.78 -6.93 -21.62
N ASN A 89 -4.05 -5.63 -21.56
CA ASN A 89 -3.37 -4.64 -22.39
C ASN A 89 -1.92 -4.50 -21.93
N LYS A 90 -0.98 -4.71 -22.84
CA LYS A 90 0.46 -4.71 -22.51
C LYS A 90 0.97 -3.35 -22.04
N ASP A 91 0.51 -2.27 -22.65
CA ASP A 91 0.96 -0.91 -22.31
C ASP A 91 0.39 -0.46 -20.96
N ALA A 92 -0.90 -0.72 -20.72
CA ALA A 92 -1.53 -0.44 -19.43
C ALA A 92 -0.90 -1.29 -18.30
N LYS A 93 -0.63 -2.57 -18.56
CA LYS A 93 0.08 -3.43 -17.61
C LYS A 93 1.47 -2.89 -17.29
N LYS A 94 2.20 -2.40 -18.29
CA LYS A 94 3.54 -1.82 -18.10
C LYS A 94 3.49 -0.56 -17.24
N GLU A 95 2.47 0.29 -17.42
CA GLU A 95 2.26 1.47 -16.59
C GLU A 95 2.01 1.08 -15.12
N LEU A 96 1.11 0.13 -14.88
CA LEU A 96 0.83 -0.37 -13.52
C LEU A 96 2.08 -0.94 -12.84
N ILE A 97 2.89 -1.71 -13.57
CA ILE A 97 4.18 -2.23 -13.07
C ILE A 97 5.15 -1.08 -12.76
N THR A 98 5.17 -0.03 -13.59
CA THR A 98 6.01 1.14 -13.38
C THR A 98 5.62 1.89 -12.11
N GLN A 99 4.31 2.09 -11.88
CA GLN A 99 3.79 2.71 -10.66
C GLN A 99 4.14 1.89 -9.41
N ALA A 100 3.93 0.57 -9.44
CA ALA A 100 4.32 -0.33 -8.35
C ALA A 100 5.84 -0.27 -8.07
N THR A 101 6.66 -0.26 -9.12
CA THR A 101 8.13 -0.17 -9.01
C THR A 101 8.54 1.11 -8.29
N LEU A 102 7.96 2.26 -8.67
CA LEU A 102 8.27 3.55 -8.08
C LEU A 102 7.93 3.56 -6.59
N LEU A 103 6.73 3.10 -6.22
CA LEU A 103 6.25 3.04 -4.83
C LEU A 103 7.12 2.17 -3.95
N TYR A 104 7.43 0.95 -4.40
CA TYR A 104 8.32 0.07 -3.66
C TYR A 104 9.73 0.65 -3.50
N THR A 105 10.26 1.32 -4.53
CA THR A 105 11.57 1.98 -4.46
C THR A 105 11.57 3.17 -3.49
N MET A 106 10.44 3.84 -3.31
CA MET A 106 10.29 4.87 -2.27
C MET A 106 10.21 4.23 -0.87
N ALA A 107 9.45 3.15 -0.71
CA ALA A 107 9.32 2.43 0.56
C ALA A 107 10.64 1.79 1.02
N ASP A 108 11.46 1.28 0.09
CA ASP A 108 12.82 0.75 0.35
C ASP A 108 13.69 1.76 1.14
N LYS A 109 13.43 3.08 1.03
CA LYS A 109 14.21 4.14 1.69
C LYS A 109 13.77 4.45 3.12
N ILE A 110 12.66 3.86 3.59
CA ILE A 110 12.06 4.16 4.89
C ILE A 110 12.43 3.05 5.89
N ILE A 111 11.84 1.86 5.75
CA ILE A 111 12.14 0.69 6.60
C ILE A 111 12.30 -0.56 5.72
N MET A 112 13.43 -0.62 5.01
CA MET A 112 13.71 -1.67 4.00
C MET A 112 13.53 -3.12 4.48
N TYR A 113 13.80 -3.40 5.77
CA TYR A 113 13.76 -4.76 6.32
C TYR A 113 12.46 -5.10 7.05
N ASP A 114 11.41 -4.31 6.85
CA ASP A 114 10.09 -4.68 7.36
C ASP A 114 9.55 -5.95 6.68
N GLN A 115 8.89 -6.80 7.47
CA GLN A 115 8.42 -8.10 6.99
C GLN A 115 7.34 -7.99 5.91
N ASN A 116 6.38 -7.09 6.10
CA ASN A 116 5.29 -6.91 5.14
C ASN A 116 5.79 -6.26 3.86
N HIS A 117 6.72 -5.32 3.99
CA HIS A 117 7.40 -4.72 2.85
C HIS A 117 8.13 -5.77 2.01
N LEU A 118 8.99 -6.58 2.64
CA LEU A 118 9.74 -7.63 1.94
C LEU A 118 8.84 -8.69 1.30
N LEU A 119 7.71 -9.05 1.94
CA LEU A 119 6.69 -9.91 1.33
C LEU A 119 6.11 -9.30 0.05
N GLY A 120 5.76 -8.01 0.10
CA GLY A 120 5.24 -7.29 -1.06
C GLY A 120 6.26 -7.25 -2.21
N ARG A 121 7.52 -6.95 -1.89
CA ARG A 121 8.64 -6.94 -2.85
C ARG A 121 8.88 -8.31 -3.47
N ALA A 122 8.80 -9.38 -2.69
CA ALA A 122 8.99 -10.74 -3.19
C ALA A 122 7.85 -11.12 -4.16
N CYS A 123 6.60 -10.82 -3.79
CA CYS A 123 5.42 -11.00 -4.64
C CYS A 123 5.51 -10.19 -5.94
N PHE A 124 6.12 -9.01 -5.90
CA PHE A 124 6.34 -8.16 -7.06
C PHE A 124 7.42 -8.73 -7.99
N CYS A 125 8.55 -9.19 -7.45
CA CYS A 125 9.61 -9.85 -8.21
C CYS A 125 9.09 -11.11 -8.95
N LEU A 126 8.19 -11.87 -8.32
CA LEU A 126 7.51 -13.00 -8.97
C LEU A 126 6.64 -12.57 -10.17
N LEU A 127 6.03 -11.38 -10.13
CA LEU A 127 5.21 -10.87 -11.23
C LEU A 127 6.06 -10.51 -12.46
N GLU A 128 7.26 -9.95 -12.24
CA GLU A 128 8.18 -9.59 -13.32
C GLU A 128 8.79 -10.84 -13.99
N GLY A 129 8.93 -11.94 -13.24
CA GLY A 129 9.26 -13.27 -13.75
C GLY A 129 10.74 -13.51 -14.06
N ASP A 130 11.53 -12.45 -14.21
CA ASP A 130 12.99 -12.49 -14.39
C ASP A 130 13.77 -12.32 -13.07
N LYS A 131 13.07 -12.06 -11.95
CA LYS A 131 13.66 -11.79 -10.61
C LYS A 131 13.38 -12.89 -9.58
N MET A 132 13.32 -14.15 -10.01
CA MET A 132 12.97 -15.28 -9.14
C MET A 132 13.96 -15.44 -7.97
N ASP A 133 15.27 -15.35 -8.21
CA ASP A 133 16.28 -15.46 -7.14
C ASP A 133 16.14 -14.34 -6.09
N GLN A 134 15.76 -13.14 -6.53
CA GLN A 134 15.51 -12.01 -5.64
C GLN A 134 14.26 -12.23 -4.79
N ALA A 135 13.19 -12.76 -5.38
CA ALA A 135 11.98 -13.11 -4.65
C ALA A 135 12.26 -14.18 -3.57
N ASP A 136 13.00 -15.24 -3.95
CA ASP A 136 13.35 -16.33 -3.03
C ASP A 136 14.19 -15.83 -1.85
N ALA A 137 15.19 -14.97 -2.11
CA ALA A 137 16.00 -14.38 -1.05
C ALA A 137 15.17 -13.54 -0.06
N GLN A 138 14.19 -12.78 -0.56
CA GLN A 138 13.29 -11.97 0.28
C GLN A 138 12.35 -12.84 1.12
N PHE A 139 11.75 -13.90 0.54
CA PHE A 139 10.92 -14.84 1.31
C PHE A 139 11.73 -15.55 2.39
N HIS A 140 12.94 -16.01 2.08
CA HIS A 140 13.84 -16.61 3.07
C HIS A 140 14.18 -15.66 4.21
N PHE A 141 14.44 -14.38 3.91
CA PHE A 141 14.71 -13.39 4.95
C PHE A 141 13.52 -13.22 5.90
N VAL A 142 12.30 -13.14 5.37
CA VAL A 142 11.07 -13.07 6.19
C VAL A 142 10.91 -14.31 7.06
N LEU A 143 11.12 -15.51 6.50
CA LEU A 143 11.02 -16.78 7.23
C LEU A 143 12.07 -16.94 8.34
N ASN A 144 13.25 -16.35 8.17
CA ASN A 144 14.29 -16.35 9.20
C ASN A 144 13.89 -15.49 10.42
N GLN A 145 13.04 -14.47 10.23
CA GLN A 145 12.52 -13.64 11.32
C GLN A 145 11.20 -14.17 11.89
N SER A 146 10.37 -14.78 11.05
CA SER A 146 9.05 -15.31 11.41
C SER A 146 8.81 -16.61 10.65
N THR A 147 9.22 -17.72 11.26
CA THR A 147 9.19 -19.06 10.66
C THR A 147 7.79 -19.55 10.29
N ASN A 148 6.75 -18.98 10.91
CA ASN A 148 5.35 -19.33 10.68
C ASN A 148 4.61 -18.30 9.79
N ASN A 149 5.34 -17.48 9.03
CA ASN A 149 4.73 -16.52 8.11
C ASN A 149 4.10 -17.25 6.90
N ILE A 150 2.78 -17.46 6.96
CA ILE A 150 2.03 -18.23 5.95
C ILE A 150 2.19 -17.65 4.53
N PRO A 151 2.07 -16.32 4.28
CA PRO A 151 2.33 -15.76 2.96
C PRO A 151 3.74 -16.07 2.42
N ALA A 152 4.78 -15.98 3.25
CA ALA A 152 6.14 -16.31 2.81
C ALA A 152 6.30 -17.80 2.47
N LEU A 153 5.68 -18.69 3.25
CA LEU A 153 5.69 -20.13 2.98
C LEU A 153 4.98 -20.50 1.67
N LEU A 154 3.91 -19.79 1.32
CA LEU A 154 3.18 -20.01 0.07
C LEU A 154 3.88 -19.41 -1.16
N GLY A 155 4.71 -18.38 -0.96
CA GLY A 155 5.42 -17.70 -2.03
C GLY A 155 6.71 -18.38 -2.49
N LYS A 156 7.24 -19.30 -1.68
CA LYS A 156 8.42 -20.12 -1.97
C LYS A 156 8.03 -21.44 -2.65
#